data_AF-A0A6A3IHI1-F1
#
_entry.id   AF-A0A6A3IHI1-F1
#
_cell.length_a   1.000
_cell.length_b   1.000
_cell.length_c   1.000
_cell.angle_alpha   90.00
_cell.angle_beta   90.00
_cell.angle_gamma   90.00
#
_symmetry.space_group_name_H-M   'P 1'
#
loop_
_entity.id
_entity.type
_entity.pdbx_description
1 polymer ?
#
loop_
_entity_poly.entity_id
_entity_poly.type
_entity_poly.pdbx_seq_one_letter_code
_entity_poly.pdbx_strand_id
1 'polypeptide(L)'
;MELWEVLITDVDDDEFIVGNDLLNALGIDVERQLEQLATRPEDESSGDPIALEDDDMPMPASEDDQPDGSGEDNIFAAVERLISRAVENGFPKERVEQLRTISH
;
A
#
# COMPACT_ATOMS: atom_id res chain seq x y z
N MET A 1 -36.96 4.37 -17.12
CA MET A 1 -35.59 4.34 -17.68
C MET A 1 -35.15 5.77 -17.73
N GLU A 2 -34.13 6.15 -16.95
CA GLU A 2 -33.49 7.46 -17.14
C GLU A 2 -32.79 7.47 -18.50
N LEU A 3 -32.92 8.57 -19.22
CA LEU A 3 -32.26 8.80 -20.51
C LEU A 3 -31.09 9.72 -20.24
N TRP A 4 -29.89 9.32 -20.62
CA TRP A 4 -28.67 10.13 -20.51
C TRP A 4 -28.39 10.83 -21.84
N GLU A 5 -28.08 12.12 -21.79
CA GLU A 5 -27.64 12.88 -22.94
C GLU A 5 -26.14 12.61 -23.17
N VAL A 6 -25.76 12.29 -24.41
CA VAL A 6 -24.37 12.01 -24.80
C VAL A 6 -24.01 12.88 -26.00
N LEU A 7 -22.93 13.64 -25.88
CA LEU A 7 -22.34 14.40 -26.98
C LEU A 7 -21.13 13.63 -27.53
N ILE A 8 -21.15 13.35 -28.83
CA ILE A 8 -20.01 12.71 -29.53
C ILE A 8 -19.28 13.82 -30.29
N THR A 9 -18.02 14.03 -29.96
CA THR A 9 -17.14 14.99 -30.62
C THR A 9 -16.12 14.25 -31.48
N ASP A 10 -15.81 14.80 -32.66
CA ASP A 10 -14.78 14.27 -33.57
C ASP A 10 -13.39 14.70 -33.05
N VAL A 11 -12.87 13.93 -32.11
CA VAL A 11 -11.54 14.10 -31.51
C VAL A 11 -10.89 12.73 -31.45
N ASP A 12 -9.67 12.61 -31.96
CA ASP A 12 -8.87 11.38 -31.93
C ASP A 12 -8.24 11.14 -30.54
N ASP A 13 -9.03 11.27 -29.49
CA ASP A 13 -8.62 11.00 -28.11
C ASP A 13 -9.43 9.82 -27.55
N ASP A 14 -8.76 8.88 -26.87
CA ASP A 14 -9.39 7.72 -26.24
C ASP A 14 -10.07 8.07 -24.89
N GLU A 15 -10.34 9.36 -24.65
CA GLU A 15 -10.90 9.90 -23.41
C GLU A 15 -12.37 10.33 -23.59
N PHE A 16 -13.16 10.20 -22.51
CA PHE A 16 -14.54 10.65 -22.47
C PHE A 16 -14.77 11.59 -21.27
N ILE A 17 -15.54 12.65 -21.50
CA ILE A 17 -15.93 13.60 -20.45
C ILE A 17 -17.31 13.23 -19.93
N VAL A 18 -17.42 13.08 -18.60
CA VAL A 18 -18.68 12.76 -17.92
C VAL A 18 -19.17 13.96 -17.12
N GLY A 19 -20.44 14.32 -17.30
CA GLY A 19 -21.09 15.36 -16.52
C GLY A 19 -21.30 14.95 -15.05
N ASN A 20 -21.30 15.94 -14.15
CA ASN A 20 -21.50 15.72 -12.72
C ASN A 20 -22.88 15.12 -12.39
N ASP A 21 -23.89 15.39 -13.22
CA ASP A 21 -25.22 14.81 -13.13
C ASP A 21 -25.20 13.28 -13.31
N LEU A 22 -24.48 12.78 -14.32
CA LEU A 22 -24.31 11.34 -14.54
C LEU A 22 -23.47 10.70 -13.43
N LEU A 23 -22.40 11.36 -12.98
CA LEU A 23 -21.60 10.88 -11.85
C LEU A 23 -22.46 10.73 -10.59
N ASN A 24 -23.26 11.75 -10.25
CA ASN A 24 -24.15 11.71 -9.09
C ASN A 24 -25.24 10.63 -9.22
N ALA A 25 -25.80 10.44 -10.41
CA ALA A 25 -26.76 9.37 -10.65
C ALA A 25 -26.17 7.96 -10.51
N LEU A 26 -24.88 7.80 -10.83
CA LEU A 26 -24.11 6.58 -10.57
C LEU A 26 -23.68 6.45 -9.09
N GLY A 27 -24.00 7.44 -8.25
CA GLY A 27 -23.62 7.49 -6.83
C GLY A 27 -22.17 7.93 -6.59
N ILE A 28 -21.51 8.47 -7.62
CA ILE A 28 -20.14 8.98 -7.57
C ILE A 28 -20.20 10.47 -7.27
N ASP A 29 -19.90 10.82 -6.02
CA ASP A 29 -19.85 12.19 -5.52
C ASP A 29 -18.38 12.58 -5.33
N VAL A 30 -17.81 13.17 -6.38
CA VAL A 30 -16.39 13.53 -6.46
C VAL A 30 -16.04 14.60 -5.43
N GLU A 31 -16.95 15.54 -5.15
CA GLU A 31 -16.75 16.62 -4.19
C GLU A 31 -16.60 16.08 -2.77
N ARG A 32 -17.51 15.18 -2.37
CA ARG A 32 -17.42 14.49 -1.07
C ARG A 32 -16.19 13.61 -0.96
N GLN A 33 -15.82 12.90 -2.04
CA GLN A 33 -14.61 12.08 -2.06
C GLN A 33 -13.34 12.95 -1.93
N LEU A 34 -13.31 14.10 -2.59
CA LEU A 34 -12.21 15.05 -2.50
C LEU A 34 -12.12 15.66 -1.10
N GLU A 35 -13.26 16.01 -0.50
CA GLU A 35 -13.31 16.51 0.89
C GLU A 35 -12.78 15.46 1.88
N GLN A 36 -13.14 14.18 1.72
CA GLN A 36 -12.60 13.10 2.55
C GLN A 36 -11.08 12.95 2.41
N LEU A 37 -10.54 13.14 1.20
CA LEU A 37 -9.09 13.12 0.97
C LEU A 37 -8.40 14.35 1.57
N ALA A 38 -8.98 15.54 1.41
CA ALA A 38 -8.41 16.79 1.94
C ALA A 38 -8.53 16.91 3.46
N THR A 39 -9.56 16.30 4.05
CA THR A 39 -9.80 16.27 5.49
C THR A 39 -9.10 15.08 6.16
N ARG A 40 -8.39 14.24 5.40
CA ARG A 40 -7.54 13.22 5.98
C ARG A 40 -6.49 13.96 6.82
N PRO A 41 -6.50 13.85 8.16
CA PRO A 41 -5.45 14.44 8.96
C PRO A 41 -4.13 13.85 8.46
N GLU A 42 -3.10 14.67 8.40
CA GLU A 42 -1.72 14.28 8.11
C GLU A 42 -1.17 13.42 9.26
N ASP A 43 -1.95 12.47 9.77
CA ASP A 43 -1.51 11.51 10.75
C ASP A 43 -0.63 10.50 10.04
N GLU A 44 0.67 10.77 10.19
CA GLU A 44 1.82 9.92 9.95
C GLU A 44 1.76 8.64 10.81
N SER A 45 0.68 7.86 10.71
CA SER A 45 0.59 6.53 11.30
C SER A 45 -0.48 5.73 10.57
N SER A 46 0.00 4.94 9.62
CA SER A 46 -0.67 3.83 8.95
C SER A 46 -1.68 3.08 9.83
N GLY A 47 -2.96 3.43 9.72
CA GLY A 47 -4.08 2.58 10.07
C GLY A 47 -4.92 2.36 8.83
N ASP A 48 -4.81 1.18 8.22
CA ASP A 48 -5.69 0.75 7.14
C ASP A 48 -7.15 0.78 7.65
N PRO A 49 -8.11 1.43 6.97
CA PRO A 49 -9.52 1.45 7.39
C PRO A 49 -10.18 0.07 7.30
N ILE A 50 -9.51 -0.91 6.70
CA ILE A 50 -9.90 -2.31 6.77
C ILE A 50 -9.26 -2.86 8.05
N ALA A 51 -10.06 -2.98 9.11
CA ALA A 51 -9.68 -3.79 10.26
C ALA A 51 -9.53 -5.24 9.77
N LEU A 52 -8.32 -5.60 9.33
CA LEU A 52 -7.88 -6.97 9.33
C LEU A 52 -7.94 -7.37 10.81
N GLU A 53 -8.83 -8.30 11.15
CA GLU A 53 -8.82 -8.93 12.45
C GLU A 53 -7.40 -9.46 12.65
N ASP A 54 -6.62 -8.74 13.46
CA ASP A 54 -5.30 -9.15 13.88
C ASP A 54 -5.48 -10.51 14.55
N ASP A 55 -5.15 -11.57 13.81
CA ASP A 55 -4.96 -12.90 14.36
C ASP A 55 -3.83 -12.71 15.38
N ASP A 56 -4.23 -12.61 16.65
CA ASP A 56 -3.45 -12.28 17.84
C ASP A 56 -2.34 -13.32 18.02
N MET A 57 -1.30 -13.22 17.18
CA MET A 57 -0.12 -14.05 17.30
C MET A 57 0.76 -13.35 18.32
N PRO A 58 0.97 -13.94 19.51
CA PRO A 58 1.77 -13.29 20.54
C PRO A 58 3.21 -13.27 20.03
N MET A 59 3.66 -12.11 19.54
CA MET A 59 5.08 -11.87 19.37
C MET A 59 5.69 -11.82 20.78
N PRO A 60 6.61 -12.72 21.13
CA PRO A 60 7.37 -12.54 22.35
C PRO A 60 8.19 -11.26 22.17
N ALA A 61 7.83 -10.23 22.93
CA ALA A 61 8.70 -9.08 23.15
C ALA A 61 9.93 -9.57 23.92
N SER A 62 10.93 -10.06 23.20
CA SER A 62 12.29 -10.16 23.73
C SER A 62 12.89 -8.75 23.70
N GLU A 63 13.02 -8.15 24.89
CA GLU A 63 13.60 -6.84 25.18
C GLU A 63 15.12 -6.75 24.88
N ASP A 64 15.66 -7.62 24.01
CA ASP A 64 17.09 -7.72 23.65
C ASP A 64 17.42 -7.24 22.23
N ASP A 65 16.42 -6.79 21.44
CA ASP A 65 16.62 -6.35 20.04
C ASP A 65 16.36 -4.83 19.88
N GLN A 66 16.82 -4.01 20.83
CA GLN A 66 17.10 -2.61 20.53
C GLN A 66 18.44 -2.51 19.80
N PRO A 67 18.49 -2.09 18.52
CA PRO A 67 19.77 -1.84 17.88
C PRO A 67 20.31 -0.49 18.37
N ASP A 68 21.09 -0.53 19.44
CA ASP A 68 22.04 0.51 19.78
C ASP A 68 23.14 0.54 18.71
N GLY A 69 22.93 1.32 17.64
CA GLY A 69 23.92 1.36 16.57
C GLY A 69 23.55 2.22 15.37
N SER A 70 23.90 3.49 15.47
CA SER A 70 24.07 4.41 14.35
C SER A 70 24.98 3.80 13.27
N GLY A 71 24.44 3.56 12.07
CA GLY A 71 25.23 3.28 10.87
C GLY A 71 24.56 2.31 9.90
N GLU A 72 24.75 2.55 8.61
CA GLU A 72 24.37 1.69 7.47
C GLU A 72 24.77 0.21 7.63
N ASP A 73 25.80 -0.08 8.43
CA ASP A 73 26.23 -1.43 8.83
C ASP A 73 25.13 -2.24 9.55
N ASN A 74 24.20 -1.54 10.21
CA ASN A 74 23.05 -2.15 10.89
C ASN A 74 22.00 -2.64 9.88
N ILE A 75 21.85 -1.95 8.75
CA ILE A 75 20.84 -2.30 7.73
C ILE A 75 21.22 -3.63 7.07
N PHE A 76 22.48 -3.79 6.64
CA PHE A 76 22.92 -5.04 6.02
C PHE A 76 22.89 -6.23 6.98
N ALA A 77 23.24 -6.01 8.25
CA ALA A 77 23.13 -7.05 9.28
C ALA A 77 21.68 -7.44 9.57
N ALA A 78 20.76 -6.48 9.62
CA ALA A 78 19.34 -6.73 9.79
C ALA A 78 18.74 -7.47 8.58
N VAL A 79 19.14 -7.11 7.37
CA VAL A 79 18.69 -7.78 6.14
C VAL A 79 19.20 -9.21 6.07
N GLU A 80 20.45 -9.48 6.44
CA GLU A 80 20.98 -10.85 6.47
C GLU A 80 20.27 -11.74 7.51
N ARG A 81 19.87 -11.17 8.67
CA ARG A 81 19.01 -11.84 9.65
C ARG A 81 17.62 -12.15 9.07
N LEU A 82 17.05 -11.22 8.30
CA LEU A 82 15.74 -11.40 7.66
C LEU A 82 15.78 -12.49 6.57
N ILE A 83 16.85 -12.52 5.76
CA ILE A 83 17.07 -13.54 4.74
C ILE A 83 17.22 -14.93 5.40
N SER A 84 18.00 -15.03 6.47
CA SER A 84 18.18 -16.29 7.22
C SER A 84 16.84 -16.81 7.77
N ARG A 85 16.03 -15.91 8.36
CA ARG A 85 14.69 -16.24 8.85
C ARG A 85 13.75 -16.67 7.72
N ALA A 86 13.80 -16.02 6.55
CA ALA A 86 12.97 -16.43 5.41
C ALA A 86 13.30 -17.85 4.95
N VAL A 87 14.58 -18.23 4.91
CA VAL A 87 15.02 -19.59 4.56
C VAL A 87 14.55 -20.63 5.57
N GLU A 88 14.61 -20.32 6.87
CA GLU A 88 14.07 -21.18 7.93
C GLU A 88 12.56 -21.38 7.79
N ASN A 89 11.84 -20.36 7.32
CA ASN A 89 10.39 -20.39 7.09
C ASN A 89 9.99 -20.96 5.72
N GLY A 90 10.92 -21.60 4.99
CA GLY A 90 10.61 -22.33 3.76
C GLY A 90 10.86 -21.57 2.46
N PHE A 91 11.55 -20.43 2.51
CA PHE A 91 11.99 -19.74 1.29
C PHE A 91 12.96 -20.64 0.46
N PRO A 92 12.81 -20.70 -0.87
CA PRO A 92 13.66 -21.54 -1.72
C PRO A 92 15.13 -21.14 -1.64
N LYS A 93 15.98 -22.05 -1.14
CA LYS A 93 17.43 -21.84 -0.98
C LYS A 93 18.13 -21.43 -2.29
N GLU A 94 17.60 -21.90 -3.41
CA GLU A 94 18.09 -21.61 -4.77
C GLU A 94 17.95 -20.12 -5.16
N ARG A 95 17.04 -19.38 -4.51
CA ARG A 95 16.78 -17.96 -4.79
C ARG A 95 17.38 -17.01 -3.77
N VAL A 96 18.06 -17.53 -2.74
CA VAL A 96 18.66 -16.74 -1.67
C VAL A 96 19.78 -15.84 -2.21
N GLU A 97 20.56 -16.32 -3.18
CA GLU A 97 21.62 -15.54 -3.82
C GLU A 97 21.05 -14.36 -4.63
N GLN A 98 19.91 -14.57 -5.29
CA GLN A 98 19.18 -13.48 -5.97
C GLN A 98 18.66 -12.45 -4.96
N LEU A 99 18.13 -12.92 -3.82
CA LEU A 99 17.62 -12.05 -2.76
C LEU A 99 18.74 -11.20 -2.13
N ARG A 100 19.92 -11.79 -1.90
CA ARG A 100 21.12 -11.06 -1.44
C ARG A 100 21.61 -10.03 -2.45
N THR A 101 21.52 -10.34 -3.74
CA THR A 101 21.94 -9.42 -4.82
C THR A 101 21.06 -8.17 -4.92
N ILE A 102 19.76 -8.28 -4.63
CA ILE A 102 18.83 -7.14 -4.65
C ILE A 102 18.96 -6.31 -3.37
N SER A 103 19.44 -6.94 -2.30
CA SER A 103 19.54 -6.38 -0.95
C SER A 103 20.86 -5.65 -0.67
N HIS A 104 21.83 -5.75 -1.58
CA HIS A 104 23.16 -5.16 -1.48
C HIS A 104 23.34 -4.08 -2.55
#